data_AF-A0A2M9Y8E7-F1
#
_entry.id   AF-A0A2M9Y8E7-F1
#
_cell.length_a   1.000
_cell.length_b   1.000
_cell.length_c   1.000
_cell.angle_alpha   90.00
_cell.angle_beta   90.00
_cell.angle_gamma   90.00
#
_symmetry.space_group_name_H-M   'P 1'
#
loop_
_entity.id
_entity.type
_entity.pdbx_description
1 polymer ?
#
loop_
_entity_poly.entity_id
_entity_poly.type
_entity_poly.pdbx_seq_one_letter_code
_entity_poly.pdbx_strand_id
1 'polypeptide(L)'
;MKTVSSQLYEEFLKEKKTNRRFELAGLYIGYGAYVVSLGIVFWFKRENPLFSAMFFLGLFTRASSLMIGRVFLVPKAFLQLLSSDSSEKAEAWDTIQAHKDEMIGRLAGNIFGWNDSSELYAMNQEQMIEFVKKYTVTDWRKIGKIFLMFYIPLSLFVTYLTIYAWFS
;
A
#
# COMPACT_ATOMS: atom_id res chain seq x y z
N MET A 1 -17.08 -9.74 32.89
CA MET A 1 -16.71 -8.73 31.88
C MET A 1 -15.25 -8.98 31.55
N LYS A 2 -14.93 -9.66 30.43
CA LYS A 2 -13.54 -9.92 30.05
C LYS A 2 -12.94 -8.60 29.57
N THR A 3 -11.83 -8.17 30.16
CA THR A 3 -11.09 -6.99 29.74
C THR A 3 -10.55 -7.25 28.34
N VAL A 4 -11.19 -6.65 27.33
CA VAL A 4 -10.66 -6.57 25.97
C VAL A 4 -9.28 -5.95 26.07
N SER A 5 -8.30 -6.56 25.42
CA SER A 5 -6.91 -6.10 25.45
C SER A 5 -6.78 -4.73 24.81
N SER A 6 -6.59 -3.69 25.64
CA SER A 6 -6.38 -2.33 25.12
C SER A 6 -5.08 -2.25 24.31
N GLN A 7 -4.13 -3.15 24.57
CA GLN A 7 -2.81 -3.16 23.94
C GLN A 7 -2.90 -3.48 22.44
N LEU A 8 -3.66 -4.51 22.04
CA LEU A 8 -3.77 -4.89 20.63
C LEU A 8 -4.45 -3.79 19.79
N TYR A 9 -5.48 -3.17 20.35
CA TYR A 9 -6.16 -2.06 19.71
C TYR A 9 -5.27 -0.80 19.63
N GLU A 10 -4.51 -0.50 20.68
CA GLU A 10 -3.53 0.61 20.65
C GLU A 10 -2.43 0.40 19.61
N GLU A 11 -1.93 -0.83 19.46
CA GLU A 11 -1.00 -1.19 18.40
C GLU A 11 -1.61 -0.98 17.01
N PHE A 12 -2.85 -1.42 16.82
CA PHE A 12 -3.60 -1.17 15.58
C PHE A 12 -3.72 0.33 15.29
N LEU A 13 -4.02 1.17 16.27
CA LEU A 13 -4.10 2.62 16.09
C LEU A 13 -2.75 3.26 15.74
N LYS A 14 -1.67 2.80 16.37
CA LYS A 14 -0.29 3.23 16.05
C LYS A 14 0.09 2.82 14.62
N GLU A 15 -0.24 1.60 14.22
CA GLU A 15 -0.03 1.10 12.86
C GLU A 15 -0.82 1.93 11.84
N LYS A 16 -2.13 2.15 12.09
CA LYS A 16 -3.00 2.97 11.25
C LYS A 16 -2.43 4.37 11.02
N LYS A 17 -1.95 5.03 12.08
CA LYS A 17 -1.33 6.37 12.00
C LYS A 17 -0.04 6.35 11.20
N THR A 18 0.79 5.34 11.38
CA THR A 18 2.07 5.19 10.69
C THR A 18 1.86 4.94 9.19
N ASN A 19 0.96 4.01 8.84
CA ASN A 19 0.62 3.70 7.45
C ASN A 19 0.05 4.93 6.74
N ARG A 20 -0.83 5.70 7.39
CA ARG A 20 -1.36 6.96 6.83
C ARG A 20 -0.25 7.98 6.55
N ARG A 21 0.77 8.08 7.43
CA ARG A 21 1.92 8.97 7.19
C ARG A 21 2.73 8.53 5.98
N PHE A 22 2.95 7.24 5.79
CA PHE A 22 3.65 6.71 4.62
C PHE A 22 2.85 6.90 3.32
N GLU A 23 1.54 6.65 3.34
CA GLU A 23 0.65 6.92 2.21
C GLU A 23 0.68 8.39 1.79
N LEU A 24 0.60 9.30 2.78
CA LEU A 24 0.69 10.74 2.56
C LEU A 24 2.08 11.16 2.06
N ALA A 25 3.16 10.64 2.62
CA ALA A 25 4.51 10.92 2.15
C ALA A 25 4.70 10.48 0.69
N GLY A 26 4.21 9.29 0.31
CA GLY A 26 4.23 8.83 -1.07
C GLY A 26 3.39 9.68 -2.02
N LEU A 27 2.23 10.17 -1.55
CA LEU A 27 1.41 11.17 -2.26
C LEU A 27 2.20 12.47 -2.47
N TYR A 28 2.72 13.08 -1.40
CA TYR A 28 3.41 14.37 -1.46
C TYR A 28 4.69 14.31 -2.29
N ILE A 29 5.49 13.25 -2.16
CA ILE A 29 6.72 13.10 -2.95
C ILE A 29 6.39 12.86 -4.42
N GLY A 30 5.43 11.97 -4.71
CA GLY A 30 5.01 11.65 -6.08
C GLY A 30 4.45 12.88 -6.80
N TYR A 31 3.40 13.50 -6.25
CA TYR A 31 2.78 14.69 -6.86
C TYR A 31 3.65 15.95 -6.75
N GLY A 32 4.45 16.09 -5.69
CA GLY A 32 5.42 17.17 -5.57
C GLY A 32 6.47 17.14 -6.67
N ALA A 33 6.97 15.95 -7.02
CA ALA A 33 7.88 15.79 -8.16
C ALA A 33 7.22 16.23 -9.48
N TYR A 34 5.93 15.93 -9.70
CA TYR A 34 5.19 16.42 -10.87
C TYR A 34 5.09 17.94 -10.90
N VAL A 35 4.70 18.58 -9.79
CA VAL A 35 4.54 20.04 -9.71
C VAL A 35 5.87 20.76 -9.95
N VAL A 36 6.96 20.28 -9.35
CA VAL A 36 8.30 20.83 -9.58
C VAL A 36 8.69 20.68 -11.06
N SER A 37 8.45 19.51 -11.64
CA SER A 37 8.77 19.25 -13.05
C SER A 37 7.97 20.14 -14.00
N LEU A 38 6.66 20.32 -13.76
CA LEU A 38 5.80 21.23 -14.52
C LEU A 38 6.24 22.68 -14.35
N GLY A 39 6.53 23.11 -13.12
CA GLY A 39 7.03 24.45 -12.83
C GLY A 39 8.31 24.75 -13.62
N ILE A 40 9.24 23.80 -13.69
CA ILE A 40 10.48 24.00 -14.45
C ILE A 40 10.21 24.08 -15.96
N VAL A 41 9.39 23.19 -16.52
CA VAL A 41 9.07 23.19 -17.97
C VAL A 41 8.35 24.47 -18.40
N PHE A 42 7.33 24.89 -17.65
CA PHE A 42 6.51 26.05 -18.03
C PHE A 42 7.14 27.40 -17.66
N TRP A 43 7.90 27.47 -16.56
CA TRP A 43 8.52 28.73 -16.13
C TRP A 43 9.85 29.02 -16.81
N PHE A 44 10.68 27.99 -17.05
CA PHE A 44 12.00 28.18 -17.64
C PHE A 44 12.04 27.98 -19.16
N LYS A 45 10.92 27.61 -19.81
CA LYS A 45 10.84 27.36 -21.27
C LYS A 45 12.02 26.53 -21.82
N ARG A 46 12.55 25.62 -21.01
CA ARG A 46 13.61 24.72 -21.43
C ARG A 46 12.94 23.44 -21.91
N GLU A 47 12.77 23.32 -23.21
CA GLU A 47 12.42 22.08 -23.92
C GLU A 47 13.58 21.06 -23.84
N ASN A 48 14.22 20.95 -22.67
CA ASN A 48 15.35 20.06 -22.49
C ASN A 48 14.82 18.67 -22.12
N PRO A 49 15.11 17.62 -22.92
CA PRO A 49 14.70 16.25 -22.63
C PRO A 49 15.18 15.74 -21.27
N LEU A 50 16.23 16.34 -20.68
CA LEU A 50 16.66 16.04 -19.31
C LEU A 50 15.57 16.30 -18.25
N PHE A 51 14.60 17.17 -18.50
CA PHE A 51 13.47 17.39 -17.58
C PHE A 51 12.41 16.27 -17.63
N SER A 52 12.34 15.51 -18.72
CA SER A 52 11.48 14.32 -18.78
C SER A 52 11.90 13.26 -17.74
N ALA A 53 13.19 13.17 -17.42
CA ALA A 53 13.70 12.27 -16.38
C ALA A 53 13.12 12.57 -14.99
N MET A 54 12.83 13.83 -14.66
CA MET A 54 12.18 14.20 -13.39
C MET A 54 10.71 13.77 -13.35
N PHE A 55 10.00 13.82 -14.49
CA PHE A 55 8.65 13.26 -14.61
C PHE A 55 8.64 11.73 -14.44
N PHE A 56 9.62 11.04 -15.04
CA PHE A 56 9.76 9.58 -14.87
C PHE A 56 10.14 9.20 -13.44
N LEU A 57 10.96 10.00 -12.75
CA LEU A 57 11.25 9.82 -11.32
C LEU A 57 9.98 9.97 -10.47
N GLY A 58 9.17 11.01 -10.71
CA GLY A 58 7.89 11.20 -10.02
C GLY A 58 6.91 10.03 -10.23
N LEU A 59 6.83 9.52 -11.47
CA LEU A 59 6.01 8.36 -11.84
C LEU A 59 6.54 7.08 -11.16
N PHE A 60 7.87 6.90 -11.12
CA PHE A 60 8.54 5.78 -10.45
C PHE A 60 8.27 5.79 -8.94
N THR A 61 8.41 6.93 -8.28
CA THR A 61 8.17 7.04 -6.83
C THR A 61 6.70 6.81 -6.51
N ARG A 62 5.77 7.27 -7.37
CA ARG A 62 4.34 7.04 -7.18
C ARG A 62 3.95 5.58 -7.37
N ALA A 63 4.39 4.95 -8.44
CA ALA A 63 4.10 3.54 -8.72
C ALA A 63 4.71 2.62 -7.64
N SER A 64 5.95 2.90 -7.22
CA SER A 64 6.61 2.15 -6.14
C SER A 64 5.89 2.33 -4.80
N SER A 65 5.47 3.55 -4.46
CA SER A 65 4.69 3.84 -3.25
C SER A 65 3.35 3.09 -3.23
N LEU A 66 2.64 3.04 -4.36
CA LEU A 66 1.38 2.29 -4.49
C LEU A 66 1.59 0.78 -4.34
N MET A 67 2.68 0.23 -4.88
CA MET A 67 3.03 -1.18 -4.73
C MET A 67 3.42 -1.54 -3.29
N ILE A 68 4.21 -0.70 -2.62
CA ILE A 68 4.60 -0.92 -1.21
C ILE A 68 3.40 -0.78 -0.27
N GLY A 69 2.48 0.16 -0.54
CA GLY A 69 1.24 0.30 0.22
C GLY A 69 0.38 -0.97 0.22
N ARG A 70 0.43 -1.75 -0.88
CA ARG A 70 -0.23 -3.05 -1.00
C ARG A 70 0.48 -4.21 -0.27
N VAL A 71 1.61 -3.98 0.38
CA VAL A 71 2.26 -5.00 1.22
C VAL A 71 1.65 -5.01 2.63
N PHE A 72 1.17 -3.87 3.11
CA PHE A 72 0.60 -3.71 4.46
C PHE A 72 -0.93 -3.88 4.46
N LEU A 73 -1.46 -4.76 3.60
CA LEU A 73 -2.91 -4.93 3.41
C LEU A 73 -3.61 -5.43 4.66
N VAL A 74 -2.96 -6.32 5.40
CA VAL A 74 -3.52 -6.95 6.60
C VAL A 74 -2.88 -6.35 7.86
N PRO A 75 -3.65 -5.67 8.73
CA PRO A 75 -3.12 -5.15 10.00
C PRO A 75 -2.67 -6.26 10.93
N LYS A 76 -1.68 -5.98 11.81
CA LYS A 76 -1.09 -6.99 12.70
C LYS A 76 -2.10 -7.67 13.62
N ALA A 77 -3.12 -6.94 14.07
CA ALA A 77 -4.19 -7.51 14.90
C ALA A 77 -4.92 -8.67 14.20
N PHE A 78 -5.06 -8.63 12.89
CA PHE A 78 -5.63 -9.74 12.12
C PHE A 78 -4.63 -10.89 11.94
N LEU A 79 -3.32 -10.62 11.89
CA LEU A 79 -2.30 -11.66 11.82
C LEU A 79 -2.24 -12.52 13.09
N GLN A 80 -2.59 -11.97 14.26
CA GLN A 80 -2.70 -12.75 15.50
C GLN A 80 -3.79 -13.82 15.45
N LEU A 81 -4.80 -13.69 14.57
CA LEU A 81 -5.76 -14.77 14.31
C LEU A 81 -5.09 -16.03 13.73
N LEU A 82 -3.88 -15.91 13.18
CA LEU A 82 -3.09 -17.02 12.67
C LEU A 82 -2.14 -17.62 13.73
N SER A 83 -2.10 -17.09 14.95
CA SER A 83 -1.21 -17.58 16.01
C SER A 83 -1.48 -19.04 16.37
N SER A 84 -0.46 -19.78 16.78
CA SER A 84 -0.63 -21.14 17.29
C SER A 84 -1.29 -21.17 18.67
N ASP A 85 -1.24 -20.06 19.42
CA ASP A 85 -1.86 -19.95 20.74
C ASP A 85 -3.38 -19.66 20.63
N SER A 86 -4.18 -20.54 21.24
CA SER A 86 -5.64 -20.39 21.32
C SER A 86 -6.08 -19.15 22.11
N SER A 87 -5.31 -18.73 23.11
CA SER A 87 -5.60 -17.55 23.92
C SER A 87 -5.42 -16.27 23.11
N GLU A 88 -4.29 -16.13 22.41
CA GLU A 88 -4.01 -14.98 21.54
C GLU A 88 -5.05 -14.88 20.40
N LYS A 89 -5.44 -16.02 19.82
CA LYS A 89 -6.49 -16.06 18.79
C LYS A 89 -7.84 -15.54 19.29
N ALA A 90 -8.25 -15.97 20.49
CA ALA A 90 -9.51 -15.54 21.09
C ALA A 90 -9.47 -14.05 21.45
N GLU A 91 -8.35 -13.59 22.02
CA GLU A 91 -8.14 -12.18 22.37
C GLU A 91 -8.16 -11.27 21.13
N ALA A 92 -7.49 -11.69 20.04
CA ALA A 92 -7.51 -10.97 18.78
C ALA A 92 -8.93 -10.89 18.19
N TRP A 93 -9.67 -12.00 18.21
CA TRP A 93 -11.05 -12.02 17.73
C TRP A 93 -11.98 -11.14 18.55
N ASP A 94 -11.92 -11.23 19.88
CA ASP A 94 -12.72 -10.43 20.80
C ASP A 94 -12.43 -8.92 20.59
N THR A 95 -11.15 -8.56 20.40
CA THR A 95 -10.73 -7.17 20.13
C THR A 95 -11.25 -6.68 18.77
N ILE A 96 -11.16 -7.51 17.73
CA ILE A 96 -11.69 -7.19 16.39
C ILE A 96 -13.20 -6.97 16.45
N GLN A 97 -13.94 -7.81 17.18
CA GLN A 97 -15.39 -7.65 17.31
C GLN A 97 -15.78 -6.43 18.15
N ALA A 98 -15.01 -6.11 19.20
CA ALA A 98 -15.24 -4.91 20.02
C ALA A 98 -15.08 -3.61 19.21
N HIS A 99 -14.17 -3.58 18.23
CA HIS A 99 -13.89 -2.43 17.37
C HIS A 99 -14.18 -2.71 15.90
N LYS A 100 -15.24 -3.50 15.65
CA LYS A 100 -15.56 -4.09 14.34
C LYS A 100 -15.57 -3.09 13.20
N ASP A 101 -16.32 -2.00 13.35
CA ASP A 101 -16.50 -1.00 12.30
C ASP A 101 -15.18 -0.40 11.82
N GLU A 102 -14.27 -0.12 12.75
CA GLU A 102 -12.99 0.51 12.45
C GLU A 102 -11.96 -0.49 11.94
N MET A 103 -11.82 -1.65 12.60
CA MET A 103 -10.80 -2.64 12.28
C MET A 103 -11.12 -3.37 10.97
N ILE A 104 -12.36 -3.84 10.82
CA ILE A 104 -12.82 -4.47 9.57
C ILE A 104 -12.88 -3.42 8.46
N GLY A 105 -13.33 -2.20 8.74
CA GLY A 105 -13.35 -1.12 7.75
C GLY A 105 -11.97 -0.80 7.18
N ARG A 106 -10.92 -0.82 8.02
CA ARG A 106 -9.55 -0.63 7.54
C ARG A 106 -9.07 -1.82 6.69
N LEU A 107 -9.34 -3.05 7.11
CA LEU A 107 -8.98 -4.25 6.34
C LEU A 107 -9.70 -4.28 4.98
N ALA A 108 -10.99 -3.97 4.97
CA ALA A 108 -11.82 -3.85 3.77
C ALA A 108 -11.29 -2.77 2.82
N GLY A 109 -11.05 -1.56 3.31
CA GLY A 109 -10.49 -0.48 2.50
C GLY A 109 -9.12 -0.79 1.92
N ASN A 110 -8.30 -1.57 2.64
CA ASN A 110 -7.01 -2.03 2.13
C ASN A 110 -7.18 -3.05 0.98
N ILE A 111 -8.04 -4.05 1.16
CA ILE A 111 -8.14 -5.19 0.23
C ILE A 111 -9.06 -4.91 -0.95
N PHE A 112 -10.24 -4.37 -0.70
CA PHE A 112 -11.28 -4.15 -1.70
C PHE A 112 -11.28 -2.72 -2.26
N GLY A 113 -10.63 -1.78 -1.58
CA GLY A 113 -10.61 -0.38 -1.97
C GLY A 113 -12.02 0.21 -1.93
N TRP A 114 -12.60 0.44 -3.12
CA TRP A 114 -13.92 1.05 -3.29
C TRP A 114 -15.00 0.01 -3.63
N ASN A 115 -14.63 -1.27 -3.70
CA ASN A 115 -15.57 -2.36 -3.97
C ASN A 115 -16.35 -2.74 -2.71
N ASP A 116 -17.48 -3.43 -2.90
CA ASP A 116 -18.29 -3.92 -1.78
C ASP A 116 -17.49 -4.87 -0.87
N SER A 117 -17.63 -4.64 0.43
CA SER A 117 -16.97 -5.37 1.51
C SER A 117 -17.95 -5.85 2.58
N SER A 118 -19.25 -5.79 2.28
CA SER A 118 -20.34 -6.26 3.15
C SER A 118 -20.11 -7.68 3.67
N GLU A 119 -19.55 -8.56 2.83
CA GLU A 119 -19.22 -9.94 3.18
C GLU A 119 -18.22 -10.03 4.34
N LEU A 120 -17.24 -9.11 4.44
CA LEU A 120 -16.23 -9.12 5.51
C LEU A 120 -16.84 -8.91 6.90
N TYR A 121 -17.88 -8.07 6.97
CA TYR A 121 -18.56 -7.76 8.23
C TYR A 121 -19.43 -8.92 8.70
N ALA A 122 -19.84 -9.83 7.82
CA ALA A 122 -20.65 -10.99 8.15
C ALA A 122 -19.82 -12.24 8.52
N MET A 123 -18.51 -12.23 8.27
CA MET A 123 -17.64 -13.39 8.50
C MET A 123 -17.58 -13.81 9.97
N ASN A 124 -17.64 -15.12 10.20
CA ASN A 124 -17.31 -15.73 11.48
C ASN A 124 -15.78 -15.85 11.67
N GLN A 125 -15.34 -16.30 12.85
CA GLN A 125 -13.92 -16.35 13.19
C GLN A 125 -13.10 -17.23 12.22
N GLU A 126 -13.63 -18.40 11.85
CA GLU A 126 -12.99 -19.35 10.95
C GLU A 126 -12.88 -18.79 9.53
N GLN A 127 -13.95 -18.20 9.01
CA GLN A 127 -13.97 -17.51 7.71
C GLN A 127 -12.97 -16.35 7.68
N MET A 128 -12.90 -15.57 8.77
CA MET A 128 -11.92 -14.47 8.88
C MET A 128 -10.47 -15.00 8.88
N ILE A 129 -10.21 -16.12 9.56
CA ILE A 129 -8.89 -16.77 9.56
C ILE A 129 -8.49 -17.20 8.14
N GLU A 130 -9.40 -17.86 7.42
CA GLU A 130 -9.13 -18.28 6.03
C GLU A 130 -8.92 -17.09 5.11
N PHE A 131 -9.74 -16.06 5.27
CA PHE A 131 -9.63 -14.81 4.53
C PHE A 131 -8.26 -14.15 4.77
N VAL A 132 -7.90 -13.95 6.04
CA VAL A 132 -6.61 -13.36 6.42
C VAL A 132 -5.45 -14.19 5.88
N LYS A 133 -5.52 -15.53 5.99
CA LYS A 133 -4.49 -16.43 5.45
C LYS A 133 -4.30 -16.24 3.94
N LYS A 134 -5.39 -16.13 3.18
CA LYS A 134 -5.37 -15.90 1.72
C LYS A 134 -4.68 -14.60 1.35
N TYR A 135 -4.92 -13.52 2.10
CA TYR A 135 -4.37 -12.19 1.80
C TYR A 135 -3.03 -11.88 2.49
N THR A 136 -2.61 -12.71 3.45
CA THR A 136 -1.29 -12.60 4.10
C THR A 136 -0.17 -13.21 3.26
N VAL A 137 -0.47 -14.26 2.48
CA VAL A 137 0.51 -14.90 1.58
C VAL A 137 0.77 -13.98 0.39
N THR A 138 1.65 -13.01 0.59
CA THR A 138 2.10 -12.10 -0.45
C THR A 138 3.19 -12.78 -1.26
N ASP A 139 2.91 -13.09 -2.53
CA ASP A 139 3.92 -13.62 -3.45
C ASP A 139 4.85 -12.49 -3.92
N TRP A 140 5.94 -12.29 -3.17
CA TRP A 140 6.99 -11.33 -3.48
C TRP A 140 7.63 -11.55 -4.86
N ARG A 141 7.69 -12.79 -5.36
CA ARG A 141 8.21 -13.06 -6.70
C ARG A 141 7.25 -12.54 -7.76
N LYS A 142 5.94 -12.68 -7.55
CA LYS A 142 4.92 -12.12 -8.46
C LYS A 142 4.96 -10.59 -8.45
N ILE A 143 5.06 -9.96 -7.28
CA ILE A 143 5.20 -8.50 -7.18
C ILE A 143 6.47 -8.03 -7.89
N GLY A 144 7.61 -8.68 -7.64
CA GLY A 144 8.87 -8.37 -8.32
C GLY A 144 8.79 -8.52 -9.83
N LYS A 145 8.11 -9.56 -10.35
CA LYS A 145 7.87 -9.72 -11.79
C LYS A 145 7.02 -8.59 -12.38
N ILE A 146 5.96 -8.18 -11.68
CA ILE A 146 5.12 -7.04 -12.12
C ILE A 146 5.94 -5.75 -12.12
N PHE A 147 6.75 -5.54 -11.09
CA PHE A 147 7.68 -4.41 -10.99
C PHE A 147 8.62 -4.39 -12.21
N LEU A 148 9.29 -5.51 -12.50
CA LEU A 148 10.18 -5.63 -13.65
C LEU A 148 9.46 -5.43 -14.99
N MET A 149 8.27 -6.03 -15.18
CA MET A 149 7.49 -5.86 -16.41
C MET A 149 7.05 -4.42 -16.64
N PHE A 150 6.86 -3.63 -15.58
CA PHE A 150 6.53 -2.21 -15.71
C PHE A 150 7.77 -1.36 -15.97
N TYR A 151 8.86 -1.59 -15.22
CA TYR A 151 10.02 -0.71 -15.25
C TYR A 151 11.03 -1.02 -16.36
N ILE A 152 11.14 -2.26 -16.83
CA ILE A 152 12.05 -2.60 -17.95
C ILE A 152 11.61 -1.88 -19.23
N PRO A 153 10.34 -1.96 -19.69
CA PRO A 153 9.92 -1.23 -20.89
C PRO A 153 10.06 0.29 -20.74
N LEU A 154 9.72 0.81 -19.55
CA LEU A 154 9.87 2.24 -19.26
C LEU A 154 11.34 2.69 -19.35
N SER A 155 12.26 1.92 -18.75
CA SER A 155 13.70 2.19 -18.81
C SER A 155 14.24 2.12 -20.23
N LEU A 156 13.82 1.13 -21.02
CA LEU A 156 14.22 1.00 -22.42
C LEU A 156 13.72 2.19 -23.25
N PHE A 157 12.47 2.60 -23.05
CA PHE A 157 11.87 3.75 -23.74
C PHE A 157 12.60 5.06 -23.39
N VAL A 158 12.88 5.30 -22.11
CA VAL A 158 13.63 6.49 -21.68
C VAL A 158 15.05 6.50 -22.24
N THR A 159 15.73 5.34 -22.23
CA THR A 159 17.08 5.20 -22.80
C THR A 159 17.07 5.51 -24.29
N TYR A 160 16.09 4.96 -25.03
CA TYR A 160 15.91 5.25 -26.45
C TYR A 160 15.71 6.75 -26.72
N LEU A 161 14.79 7.40 -26.01
CA LEU A 161 14.54 8.83 -26.17
C LEU A 161 15.78 9.68 -25.84
N THR A 162 16.54 9.28 -24.83
CA THR A 162 17.77 9.98 -24.43
C THR A 162 18.83 9.87 -25.51
N ILE A 163 19.03 8.69 -26.08
CA ILE A 163 19.96 8.47 -27.21
C ILE A 163 19.49 9.26 -28.42
N TYR A 164 18.21 9.16 -28.79
CA TYR A 164 17.63 9.87 -29.93
C TYR A 164 17.86 11.39 -29.82
N ALA A 165 17.56 11.98 -28.67
CA ALA A 165 17.73 13.41 -28.46
C ALA A 165 19.20 13.89 -28.43
N TRP A 166 20.16 13.00 -28.16
CA TRP A 166 21.59 13.34 -28.19
C TRP A 166 22.16 13.30 -29.61
N PHE A 167 21.63 12.43 -30.46
CA PHE A 167 22.13 12.19 -31.82
C PHE A 167 21.27 12.83 -32.93
N SER A 168 20.17 13.49 -32.60
CA SER A 168 19.37 14.34 -33.50
C SER A 168 19.76 15.81 -33.36
#